data_AF-A0A670ZIA8-F1
#
_entry.id   AF-A0A670ZIA8-F1
#
_cell.length_a   1.000
_cell.length_b   1.000
_cell.length_c   1.000
_cell.angle_alpha   90.00
_cell.angle_beta   90.00
_cell.angle_gamma   90.00
#
_symmetry.space_group_name_H-M   'P 1'
#
loop_
_entity.id
_entity.type
_entity.pdbx_description
1 polymer ?
#
loop_
_entity_poly.entity_id
_entity_poly.type
_entity_poly.pdbx_seq_one_letter_code
_entity_poly.pdbx_strand_id
1 'polypeptide(L)'
;TRTNDDDELYLYLSLRYNIIIYNVALLSFSCKKRKVPEFKAMFSNLIHYPSYFVQLEEKNPVPPFIDRRWRGKAQQRFETFQQLVVIPASLQVPRIEYEDPDINGRNRWKYFERPFIPFDKPIPLNVVYAMSKSELQSHPAKSKDKPAYLISRTVETQTDYRDGEAQTDPYSPEYIVPSGSIPELLTLATLTWGHGLPATQAEVEVIERAREKRAWEATLPPLNDAAHIAKRRKMMEEMERKEWAFREEEIEELQEVRLNLLKALLMKREEKHNELNVSCLDTHWFKLMQEKEKKVKKIQHEHIKGMEQNH
;
A
#
# COMPACT_ATOMS: atom_id res chain seq x y z
N THR A 1 -29.04 -14.80 -49.54
CA THR A 1 -27.89 -13.87 -49.49
C THR A 1 -27.62 -13.42 -48.06
N ARG A 2 -27.26 -14.35 -47.18
CA ARG A 2 -26.87 -14.09 -45.77
C ARG A 2 -25.94 -15.21 -45.32
N THR A 3 -24.70 -15.19 -45.78
CA THR A 3 -23.69 -16.19 -45.40
C THR A 3 -22.25 -15.66 -45.42
N ASN A 4 -22.00 -14.40 -45.79
CA ASN A 4 -20.62 -13.92 -45.95
C ASN A 4 -20.14 -13.03 -44.78
N ASP A 5 -21.06 -12.36 -44.08
CA ASP A 5 -20.68 -11.40 -43.02
C ASP A 5 -20.32 -12.09 -41.69
N ASP A 6 -20.90 -13.26 -41.41
CA ASP A 6 -20.62 -14.04 -40.20
C ASP A 6 -19.25 -14.73 -40.26
N ASP A 7 -18.82 -15.14 -41.46
CA ASP A 7 -17.51 -15.78 -41.68
C ASP A 7 -16.37 -14.75 -41.58
N GLU A 8 -16.58 -13.50 -42.00
CA GLU A 8 -15.63 -12.40 -41.80
C GLU A 8 -15.46 -12.03 -40.33
N LEU A 9 -16.55 -12.00 -39.55
CA LEU A 9 -16.50 -11.78 -38.11
C LEU A 9 -15.76 -12.90 -37.39
N TYR A 10 -15.95 -14.16 -37.82
CA TYR A 10 -15.26 -15.31 -37.24
C TYR A 10 -13.75 -15.30 -37.55
N LEU A 11 -13.37 -14.91 -38.77
CA LEU A 11 -11.97 -14.71 -39.15
C LEU A 11 -11.34 -13.53 -38.42
N TYR A 12 -12.06 -12.42 -38.24
CA TYR A 12 -11.55 -11.24 -37.53
C TYR A 12 -11.37 -11.52 -36.03
N LEU A 13 -12.31 -12.24 -35.41
CA LEU A 13 -12.21 -12.68 -34.03
C LEU A 13 -11.10 -13.72 -33.84
N SER A 14 -10.95 -14.67 -34.77
CA SER A 14 -9.87 -15.66 -34.78
C SER A 14 -8.49 -15.02 -34.94
N LEU A 15 -8.37 -14.01 -35.81
CA LEU A 15 -7.13 -13.25 -36.01
C LEU A 15 -6.82 -12.39 -34.79
N ARG A 16 -7.81 -11.72 -34.16
CA ARG A 16 -7.61 -11.02 -32.89
C ARG A 16 -7.18 -11.96 -31.77
N TYR A 17 -7.85 -13.11 -31.63
CA TYR A 17 -7.49 -14.11 -30.63
C TYR A 17 -6.07 -14.64 -30.85
N ASN A 18 -5.70 -14.94 -32.10
CA ASN A 18 -4.34 -15.36 -32.42
C ASN A 18 -3.31 -14.26 -32.16
N ILE A 19 -3.59 -12.99 -32.50
CA ILE A 19 -2.70 -11.86 -32.20
C ILE A 19 -2.54 -11.67 -30.69
N ILE A 20 -3.61 -11.81 -29.91
CA ILE A 20 -3.56 -11.74 -28.43
C ILE A 20 -2.73 -12.90 -27.86
N ILE A 21 -2.91 -14.12 -28.36
CA ILE A 21 -2.14 -15.31 -27.92
C ILE A 21 -0.66 -15.15 -28.29
N TYR A 22 -0.35 -14.67 -29.49
CA TYR A 22 1.04 -14.41 -29.91
C TYR A 22 1.69 -13.27 -29.11
N ASN A 23 0.94 -12.21 -28.77
CA ASN A 23 1.44 -11.12 -27.93
C ASN A 23 1.65 -11.56 -26.46
N VAL A 24 0.77 -12.39 -25.90
CA VAL A 24 0.95 -12.99 -24.57
C VAL A 24 2.14 -13.97 -24.56
N ALA A 25 2.34 -14.73 -25.64
CA ALA A 25 3.50 -15.60 -25.81
C ALA A 25 4.81 -14.81 -25.96
N LEU A 26 4.82 -13.67 -26.68
CA LEU A 26 5.98 -12.79 -26.82
C LEU A 26 6.32 -12.05 -25.52
N LEU A 27 5.31 -11.61 -24.75
CA LEU A 27 5.49 -11.06 -23.40
C LEU A 27 6.11 -12.08 -22.43
N SER A 28 5.90 -13.38 -22.65
CA SER A 28 6.46 -14.45 -21.82
C SER A 28 7.92 -14.79 -22.12
N PHE A 29 8.48 -14.38 -23.28
CA PHE A 29 9.80 -14.81 -23.76
C PHE A 29 10.99 -13.98 -23.23
N SER A 30 10.77 -12.82 -22.60
CA SER A 30 11.85 -12.00 -22.01
C SER A 30 11.70 -11.63 -20.54
N CYS A 31 10.71 -12.20 -19.84
CA CYS A 31 10.56 -11.97 -18.40
C CYS A 31 11.72 -12.64 -17.64
N LYS A 32 12.68 -11.81 -17.23
CA LYS A 32 13.72 -12.20 -16.27
C LYS A 32 13.05 -12.70 -14.99
N LYS A 33 13.64 -13.71 -14.35
CA LYS A 33 13.08 -14.36 -13.15
C LYS A 33 13.96 -14.01 -11.97
N ARG A 34 13.36 -13.54 -10.89
CA ARG A 34 14.02 -13.24 -9.63
C ARG A 34 13.68 -14.31 -8.59
N LYS A 35 14.68 -14.81 -7.86
CA LYS A 35 14.45 -15.63 -6.67
C LYS A 35 14.26 -14.72 -5.47
N VAL A 36 13.16 -14.90 -4.74
CA VAL A 36 12.83 -14.13 -3.53
C VAL A 36 12.76 -15.10 -2.36
N PRO A 37 13.55 -14.89 -1.29
CA PRO A 37 13.52 -15.77 -0.11
C PRO A 37 12.20 -15.65 0.64
N GLU A 38 11.69 -16.78 1.13
CA GLU A 38 10.52 -16.82 2.00
C GLU A 38 10.99 -16.77 3.46
N PHE A 39 10.89 -15.60 4.10
CA PHE A 39 11.47 -15.37 5.42
C PHE A 39 11.00 -16.35 6.50
N LYS A 40 9.76 -16.83 6.41
CA LYS A 40 9.20 -17.82 7.36
C LYS A 40 9.83 -19.21 7.21
N ALA A 41 10.31 -19.54 6.03
CA ALA A 41 10.82 -20.86 5.65
C ALA A 41 12.29 -20.78 5.16
N MET A 42 13.02 -19.72 5.49
CA MET A 42 14.31 -19.42 4.85
C MET A 42 15.36 -20.54 5.03
N PHE A 43 15.28 -21.28 6.13
CA PHE A 43 16.20 -22.37 6.46
C PHE A 43 15.62 -23.77 6.19
N SER A 44 14.43 -23.89 5.60
CA SER A 44 13.85 -25.19 5.31
C SER A 44 14.33 -25.72 3.95
N ASN A 45 14.74 -26.98 3.95
CA ASN A 45 15.07 -27.75 2.75
C ASN A 45 13.90 -28.63 2.27
N LEU A 46 12.72 -28.45 2.87
CA LEU A 46 11.54 -29.25 2.61
C LEU A 46 10.87 -28.80 1.31
N ILE A 47 10.47 -29.75 0.47
CA ILE A 47 9.84 -29.46 -0.83
C ILE A 47 8.52 -28.68 -0.68
N HIS A 48 7.79 -28.93 0.42
CA HIS A 48 6.50 -28.30 0.72
C HIS A 48 6.63 -26.98 1.50
N TYR A 49 7.81 -26.68 2.06
CA TYR A 49 8.18 -25.38 2.63
C TYR A 49 9.45 -24.89 1.93
N PRO A 50 9.33 -24.36 0.70
CA PRO A 50 10.49 -23.89 -0.03
C PRO A 50 11.08 -22.65 0.64
N SER A 51 12.41 -22.57 0.73
CA SER A 51 13.11 -21.41 1.28
C SER A 51 13.05 -20.15 0.40
N TYR A 52 12.62 -20.31 -0.85
CA TYR A 52 12.44 -19.23 -1.81
C TYR A 52 11.32 -19.55 -2.80
N PHE A 53 10.68 -18.51 -3.34
CA PHE A 53 9.84 -18.62 -4.52
C PHE A 53 10.43 -17.82 -5.68
N VAL A 54 10.01 -18.15 -6.90
CA VAL A 54 10.44 -17.45 -8.11
C VAL A 54 9.37 -16.43 -8.48
N GLN A 55 9.77 -15.20 -8.76
CA GLN A 55 8.91 -14.10 -9.18
C GLN A 55 9.36 -13.61 -10.56
N LEU A 56 8.43 -13.20 -11.41
CA LEU A 56 8.76 -12.54 -12.69
C LEU A 56 9.21 -11.09 -12.40
N GLU A 57 10.33 -10.67 -12.98
CA GLU A 57 10.88 -9.31 -12.80
C GLU A 57 9.96 -8.24 -13.40
N GLU A 58 9.94 -7.10 -12.72
CA GLU A 58 8.98 -6.02 -12.93
C GLU A 58 9.31 -5.21 -14.18
N LYS A 59 8.46 -5.31 -15.21
CA LYS A 59 8.34 -4.24 -16.21
C LYS A 59 7.10 -3.36 -15.99
N ASN A 60 6.07 -3.86 -15.27
CA ASN A 60 4.82 -3.15 -14.98
C ASN A 60 4.38 -3.34 -13.51
N PRO A 61 4.03 -2.27 -12.77
CA PRO A 61 3.50 -2.40 -11.42
C PRO A 61 2.04 -2.87 -11.47
N VAL A 62 1.84 -4.14 -11.14
CA VAL A 62 0.54 -4.76 -10.90
C VAL A 62 0.12 -4.53 -9.43
N PRO A 63 -1.17 -4.27 -9.13
CA PRO A 63 -1.69 -4.16 -7.77
C PRO A 63 -1.28 -5.31 -6.83
N PRO A 64 -1.15 -5.05 -5.52
CA PRO A 64 -0.57 -5.99 -4.55
C PRO A 64 -1.39 -7.27 -4.34
N PHE A 65 -2.68 -7.27 -4.71
CA PHE A 65 -3.56 -8.43 -4.56
C PHE A 65 -3.38 -9.47 -5.69
N ILE A 66 -2.66 -9.14 -6.77
CA ILE A 66 -2.43 -10.08 -7.87
C ILE A 66 -1.17 -10.87 -7.59
N ASP A 67 -1.32 -12.19 -7.48
CA ASP A 67 -0.25 -13.10 -7.13
C ASP A 67 0.78 -13.21 -8.27
N ARG A 68 2.04 -12.84 -8.02
CA ARG A 68 3.13 -12.80 -9.02
C ARG A 68 4.08 -14.00 -8.94
N ARG A 69 3.75 -15.00 -8.12
CA ARG A 69 4.56 -16.20 -7.91
C ARG A 69 4.57 -17.06 -9.18
N TRP A 70 5.76 -17.34 -9.69
CA TRP A 70 5.96 -18.29 -10.79
C TRP A 70 5.86 -19.72 -10.28
N ARG A 71 4.72 -20.38 -10.49
CA ARG A 71 4.44 -21.77 -10.09
C ARG A 71 4.82 -22.84 -11.14
N GLY A 72 5.53 -22.45 -12.21
CA GLY A 72 5.97 -23.37 -13.26
C GLY A 72 4.87 -23.82 -14.22
N LYS A 73 5.27 -24.33 -15.41
CA LYS A 73 4.35 -24.67 -16.51
C LYS A 73 3.43 -25.85 -16.19
N ALA A 74 3.90 -26.84 -15.43
CA ALA A 74 3.13 -28.03 -15.09
C ALA A 74 1.96 -27.72 -14.14
N GLN A 75 2.22 -26.88 -13.13
CA GLN A 75 1.23 -26.48 -12.13
C GLN A 75 0.18 -25.52 -12.71
N GLN A 76 0.59 -24.58 -13.58
CA GLN A 76 -0.35 -23.76 -14.35
C GLN A 76 -1.26 -24.61 -15.23
N ARG A 77 -0.71 -25.57 -15.98
CA ARG A 77 -1.50 -26.50 -16.79
C ARG A 77 -2.50 -27.27 -15.95
N PHE A 78 -2.09 -27.71 -14.77
CA PHE A 78 -2.95 -28.43 -13.82
C PHE A 78 -4.07 -27.56 -13.25
N GLU A 79 -3.78 -26.33 -12.80
CA GLU A 79 -4.79 -25.37 -12.32
C GLU A 79 -5.76 -24.98 -13.45
N THR A 80 -5.27 -24.74 -14.66
CA THR A 80 -6.14 -24.48 -15.82
C THR A 80 -6.99 -25.71 -16.17
N PHE A 81 -6.44 -26.92 -16.04
CA PHE A 81 -7.22 -28.15 -16.20
C PHE A 81 -8.32 -28.25 -15.14
N GLN A 82 -8.02 -27.93 -13.87
CA GLN A 82 -9.02 -27.92 -12.79
C GLN A 82 -10.12 -26.89 -13.01
N GLN A 83 -9.80 -25.72 -13.59
CA GLN A 83 -10.78 -24.68 -13.90
C GLN A 83 -11.65 -25.02 -15.12
N LEU A 84 -11.10 -25.74 -16.10
CA LEU A 84 -11.78 -26.08 -17.35
C LEU A 84 -12.57 -27.40 -17.27
N VAL A 85 -12.16 -28.33 -16.40
CA VAL A 85 -12.88 -29.58 -16.20
C VAL A 85 -13.95 -29.37 -15.12
N VAL A 86 -15.23 -29.40 -15.52
CA VAL A 86 -16.34 -29.67 -14.59
C VAL A 86 -16.18 -31.13 -14.14
N ILE A 87 -15.35 -31.37 -13.13
CA ILE A 87 -15.10 -32.71 -12.61
C ILE A 87 -16.37 -33.14 -11.84
N PRO A 88 -17.05 -34.24 -12.20
CA PRO A 88 -18.05 -34.83 -11.32
C PRO A 88 -17.35 -35.25 -10.02
N ALA A 89 -17.96 -34.97 -8.87
CA ALA A 89 -17.39 -35.11 -7.51
C ALA A 89 -16.82 -36.51 -7.13
N SER A 90 -16.82 -37.47 -8.05
CA SER A 90 -16.35 -38.85 -7.88
C SER A 90 -14.86 -39.07 -8.18
N LEU A 91 -14.18 -38.18 -8.92
CA LEU A 91 -12.73 -38.30 -9.18
C LEU A 91 -11.94 -37.55 -8.10
N GLN A 92 -11.67 -38.22 -6.98
CA GLN A 92 -10.73 -37.72 -5.98
C GLN A 92 -9.32 -37.82 -6.54
N VAL A 93 -8.76 -36.69 -6.99
CA VAL A 93 -7.32 -36.58 -7.24
C VAL A 93 -6.60 -36.90 -5.92
N PRO A 94 -5.57 -37.78 -5.90
CA PRO A 94 -4.83 -38.06 -4.68
C PRO A 94 -4.23 -36.76 -4.14
N ARG A 95 -4.77 -36.29 -3.03
CA ARG A 95 -4.16 -35.20 -2.28
C ARG A 95 -2.90 -35.78 -1.65
N ILE A 96 -1.74 -35.20 -1.95
CA ILE A 96 -0.52 -35.57 -1.24
C ILE A 96 -0.68 -35.00 0.17
N GLU A 97 -1.02 -35.86 1.12
CA GLU A 97 -1.13 -35.52 2.53
C GLU A 97 0.28 -35.57 3.15
N TYR A 98 0.71 -34.44 3.66
CA TYR A 98 1.94 -34.33 4.44
C TYR A 98 1.55 -34.19 5.91
N GLU A 99 2.30 -34.85 6.80
CA GLU A 99 2.11 -34.75 8.26
C GLU A 99 2.23 -33.29 8.74
N ASP A 100 1.39 -32.91 9.70
CA ASP A 100 1.37 -31.55 10.24
C ASP A 100 2.75 -31.12 10.80
N PRO A 101 3.31 -29.99 10.35
CA PRO A 101 4.67 -29.57 10.68
C PRO A 101 4.79 -28.88 12.06
N ASP A 102 3.78 -28.94 12.91
CA ASP A 102 3.75 -28.20 14.18
C ASP A 102 4.76 -28.74 15.20
N ILE A 103 5.92 -28.08 15.24
CA ILE A 103 7.05 -28.39 16.14
C ILE A 103 6.68 -28.17 17.61
N ASN A 104 5.79 -27.21 17.90
CA ASN A 104 5.44 -26.80 19.26
C ASN A 104 4.15 -27.45 19.81
N GLY A 105 3.65 -28.51 19.16
CA GLY A 105 2.38 -29.15 19.52
C GLY A 105 2.47 -30.67 19.70
N ARG A 106 1.48 -31.39 19.15
CA ARG A 106 1.36 -32.84 19.24
C ARG A 106 2.54 -33.60 18.63
N ASN A 107 3.21 -33.01 17.65
CA ASN A 107 4.36 -33.60 16.95
C ASN A 107 5.71 -33.22 17.58
N ARG A 108 5.73 -32.50 18.71
CA ARG A 108 6.96 -32.06 19.39
C ARG A 108 7.93 -33.21 19.66
N TRP A 109 7.43 -34.37 20.07
CA TRP A 109 8.27 -35.53 20.37
C TRP A 109 9.02 -36.11 19.16
N LYS A 110 8.58 -35.84 17.92
CA LYS A 110 9.25 -36.31 16.69
C LYS A 110 10.53 -35.51 16.36
N TYR A 111 10.68 -34.30 16.91
CA TYR A 111 11.74 -33.35 16.54
C TYR A 111 12.70 -32.97 17.67
N PHE A 112 12.47 -33.49 18.89
CA PHE A 112 13.34 -33.26 20.04
C PHE A 112 14.07 -34.56 20.40
N GLU A 113 15.24 -34.78 19.81
CA GLU A 113 16.24 -35.69 20.39
C GLU A 113 17.02 -34.93 21.47
N ARG A 114 17.04 -35.45 22.70
CA ARG A 114 17.90 -34.91 23.75
C ARG A 114 19.33 -35.37 23.49
N PRO A 115 20.32 -34.47 23.36
CA PRO A 115 21.71 -34.90 23.43
C PRO A 115 21.96 -35.47 24.84
N PHE A 116 22.51 -36.67 24.91
CA PHE A 116 22.92 -37.28 26.17
C PHE A 116 24.13 -36.52 26.72
N ILE A 117 23.92 -35.72 27.78
CA ILE A 117 24.99 -34.92 28.42
C ILE A 117 25.36 -35.62 29.75
N PRO A 118 26.58 -36.18 29.90
CA PRO A 118 26.88 -37.10 31.01
C PRO A 118 27.11 -36.47 32.40
N PHE A 119 27.01 -35.14 32.60
CA PHE A 119 27.45 -34.53 33.86
C PHE A 119 26.62 -33.32 34.30
N ASP A 120 25.46 -33.55 34.90
CA ASP A 120 24.79 -32.55 35.74
C ASP A 120 24.74 -33.04 37.20
N LYS A 121 25.64 -32.50 38.03
CA LYS A 121 25.46 -32.50 39.49
C LYS A 121 24.90 -31.12 39.87
N PRO A 122 23.71 -31.02 40.50
CA PRO A 122 23.19 -29.74 40.94
C PRO A 122 23.99 -29.23 42.15
N ILE A 123 24.57 -28.03 42.04
CA ILE A 123 25.19 -27.30 43.15
C ILE A 123 24.07 -26.61 43.93
N PRO A 124 24.00 -26.71 45.27
CA PRO A 124 22.90 -26.14 46.04
C PRO A 124 23.02 -24.62 46.20
N LEU A 125 21.87 -23.96 46.10
CA LEU A 125 21.67 -22.53 46.23
C LEU A 125 21.75 -22.11 47.71
N ASN A 126 22.85 -21.45 48.10
CA ASN A 126 22.93 -20.67 49.34
C ASN A 126 23.81 -19.44 49.09
N VAL A 127 23.19 -18.34 48.68
CA VAL A 127 23.81 -17.01 48.67
C VAL A 127 22.90 -16.10 49.51
N VAL A 128 23.38 -15.78 50.71
CA VAL A 128 22.76 -14.86 51.66
C VAL A 128 22.88 -13.44 51.11
N TYR A 129 21.76 -12.78 50.83
CA TYR A 129 21.73 -11.35 50.50
C TYR A 129 21.95 -10.52 51.77
N ALA A 130 23.04 -9.75 51.82
CA ALA A 130 23.28 -8.77 52.88
C ALA A 130 22.60 -7.43 52.52
N MET A 131 21.68 -6.99 53.37
CA MET A 131 21.00 -5.69 53.27
C MET A 131 21.94 -4.57 53.78
N SER A 132 22.15 -3.52 52.99
CA SER A 132 22.88 -2.33 53.43
C SER A 132 21.98 -1.43 54.28
N LYS A 133 22.46 -1.14 55.48
CA LYS A 133 21.86 -0.31 56.52
C LYS A 133 22.04 1.17 56.16
N SER A 134 20.95 1.93 56.13
CA SER A 134 20.93 3.38 56.00
C SER A 134 21.33 4.03 57.34
N GLU A 135 22.54 4.56 57.41
CA GLU A 135 22.98 5.42 58.52
C GLU A 135 23.02 6.88 58.04
N LEU A 136 22.09 7.67 58.59
CA LEU A 136 22.15 9.13 58.60
C LEU A 136 23.39 9.55 59.39
N GLN A 137 24.35 10.22 58.75
CA GLN A 137 25.39 10.97 59.44
C GLN A 137 25.64 12.35 58.83
N SER A 138 25.36 13.33 59.68
CA SER A 138 25.91 14.68 59.81
C SER A 138 27.11 15.08 58.95
N HIS A 139 26.99 16.27 58.38
CA HIS A 139 28.07 17.06 57.77
C HIS A 139 29.30 17.26 58.68
N PRO A 140 30.53 17.11 58.16
CA PRO A 140 31.68 17.85 58.64
C PRO A 140 32.02 19.02 57.71
N ALA A 141 32.47 20.10 58.33
CA ALA A 141 32.80 21.37 57.72
C ALA A 141 34.04 21.28 56.80
N LYS A 142 33.91 22.01 55.67
CA LYS A 142 34.92 22.60 54.79
C LYS A 142 36.40 22.35 55.14
N SER A 143 37.09 21.60 54.29
CA SER A 143 38.47 21.91 53.89
C SER A 143 38.45 22.58 52.51
N LYS A 144 39.10 23.74 52.42
CA LYS A 144 39.45 24.42 51.18
C LYS A 144 40.61 23.63 50.57
N ASP A 145 40.45 23.21 49.32
CA ASP A 145 41.49 23.06 48.29
C ASP A 145 40.92 22.17 47.17
N LYS A 146 40.20 22.79 46.23
CA LYS A 146 39.83 22.14 44.96
C LYS A 146 40.95 22.39 43.95
N PRO A 147 41.47 21.36 43.26
CA PRO A 147 42.54 21.52 42.28
C PRO A 147 42.08 22.32 41.06
N ALA A 148 42.97 23.15 40.51
CA ALA A 148 42.72 24.18 39.51
C ALA A 148 42.22 23.70 38.13
N TYR A 149 42.02 22.38 37.92
CA TYR A 149 41.48 21.83 36.67
C TYR A 149 39.95 21.72 36.63
N LEU A 150 39.26 22.08 37.73
CA LEU A 150 37.78 22.09 37.82
C LEU A 150 37.18 23.50 37.73
N ILE A 151 37.85 24.43 37.06
CA ILE A 151 37.25 25.71 36.69
C ILE A 151 36.55 25.52 35.35
N SER A 152 35.38 24.87 35.35
CA SER A 152 34.49 24.93 34.19
C SER A 152 33.88 26.33 34.13
N ARG A 153 34.42 27.19 33.28
CA ARG A 153 33.77 28.45 32.92
C ARG A 153 32.55 28.10 32.08
N THR A 154 31.35 28.31 32.63
CA THR A 154 30.12 28.28 31.84
C THR A 154 30.13 29.51 30.95
N VAL A 155 30.28 29.31 29.64
CA VAL A 155 30.11 30.37 28.65
C VAL A 155 28.68 30.26 28.17
N GLU A 156 27.83 31.21 28.55
CA GLU A 156 26.48 31.33 28.00
C GLU A 156 26.61 31.91 26.58
N THR A 157 26.45 31.05 25.59
CA THR A 157 26.36 31.47 24.19
C THR A 157 24.91 31.83 23.91
N GLN A 158 24.56 33.11 23.97
CA GLN A 158 23.25 33.59 23.53
C GLN A 158 23.16 33.43 22.01
N THR A 159 22.32 32.51 21.54
CA THR A 159 22.05 32.35 20.11
C THR A 159 21.06 33.42 19.65
N ASP A 160 21.36 34.10 18.55
CA ASP A 160 20.45 35.08 17.90
C ASP A 160 19.22 34.41 17.24
N TYR A 161 19.13 33.08 17.31
CA TYR A 161 18.02 32.29 16.81
C TYR A 161 16.93 32.20 17.87
N ARG A 162 15.73 32.68 17.50
CA ARG A 162 14.50 32.39 18.23
C ARG A 162 14.20 30.89 18.07
N ASP A 163 14.12 30.16 19.17
CA ASP A 163 13.58 28.79 19.16
C ASP A 163 12.09 28.84 18.79
N GLY A 164 11.79 28.59 17.52
CA GLY A 164 10.40 28.45 17.04
C GLY A 164 9.70 27.19 17.58
N GLU A 165 10.46 26.26 18.16
CA GLU A 165 9.96 25.01 18.75
C GLU A 165 9.33 25.21 20.14
N ALA A 166 9.51 26.38 20.76
CA ALA A 166 8.88 26.73 22.05
C ALA A 166 7.43 27.23 21.91
N GLN A 167 6.86 27.24 20.70
CA GLN A 167 5.50 27.70 20.45
C GLN A 167 4.49 26.61 20.81
N THR A 168 4.12 26.54 22.09
CA THR A 168 3.01 25.72 22.56
C THR A 168 1.69 26.30 22.08
N ASP A 169 0.66 25.44 21.95
CA ASP A 169 -0.70 25.90 21.74
C ASP A 169 -1.10 26.96 22.79
N PRO A 170 -1.85 28.01 22.42
CA PRO A 170 -2.32 28.99 23.38
C PRO A 170 -3.08 28.29 24.52
N TYR A 171 -2.80 28.68 25.77
CA TYR A 171 -3.45 28.10 26.93
C TYR A 171 -4.99 28.21 26.82
N SER A 172 -5.68 27.06 26.86
CA SER A 172 -7.13 26.96 26.91
C SER A 172 -7.60 26.75 28.35
N PRO A 173 -8.21 27.76 29.00
CA PRO A 173 -8.68 27.63 30.38
C PRO A 173 -9.88 26.68 30.48
N GLU A 174 -10.02 26.05 31.64
CA GLU A 174 -11.20 25.23 31.98
C GLU A 174 -12.47 26.10 32.01
N TYR A 175 -13.56 25.58 31.47
CA TYR A 175 -14.86 26.26 31.44
C TYR A 175 -15.96 25.38 32.04
N ILE A 176 -16.99 26.02 32.60
CA ILE A 176 -18.16 25.34 33.17
C ILE A 176 -19.37 25.66 32.29
N VAL A 177 -20.07 24.64 31.81
CA VAL A 177 -21.26 24.79 30.96
C VAL A 177 -22.52 24.59 31.79
N PRO A 178 -23.48 25.55 31.77
CA PRO A 178 -24.78 25.36 32.40
C PRO A 178 -25.55 24.18 31.82
N SER A 179 -26.19 23.40 32.69
CA SER A 179 -27.01 22.24 32.30
C SER A 179 -28.15 22.68 31.38
N GLY A 180 -28.13 22.23 30.12
CA GLY A 180 -29.22 22.46 29.16
C GLY A 180 -28.93 23.44 28.02
N SER A 181 -27.75 24.08 27.98
CA SER A 181 -27.34 24.90 26.84
C SER A 181 -25.90 24.62 26.43
N ILE A 182 -25.68 24.26 25.17
CA ILE A 182 -24.33 24.12 24.61
C ILE A 182 -24.01 25.41 23.84
N PRO A 183 -23.06 26.23 24.32
CA PRO A 183 -22.69 27.47 23.62
C PRO A 183 -22.06 27.18 22.25
N GLU A 184 -22.36 28.02 21.25
CA GLU A 184 -21.87 27.85 19.88
C GLU A 184 -20.34 27.79 19.79
N LEU A 185 -19.65 28.58 20.62
CA LEU A 185 -18.19 28.65 20.65
C LEU A 185 -17.54 27.29 20.95
N LEU A 186 -18.16 26.46 21.79
CA LEU A 186 -17.65 25.12 22.09
C LEU A 186 -17.84 24.16 20.92
N THR A 187 -18.82 24.42 20.05
CA THR A 187 -19.00 23.65 18.82
C THR A 187 -17.89 23.95 17.80
N LEU A 188 -17.23 25.10 17.92
CA LEU A 188 -16.13 25.54 17.06
C LEU A 188 -14.75 25.18 17.61
N ALA A 189 -14.65 24.46 18.72
CA ALA A 189 -13.37 24.12 19.36
C ALA A 189 -12.44 23.27 18.45
N THR A 190 -12.98 22.65 17.40
CA THR A 190 -12.20 21.92 16.39
C THR A 190 -11.44 22.85 15.43
N LEU A 191 -11.84 24.12 15.33
CA LEU A 191 -11.16 25.12 14.51
C LEU A 191 -10.02 25.75 15.34
N THR A 192 -8.79 25.32 15.08
CA THR A 192 -7.59 25.85 15.74
C THR A 192 -6.66 26.50 14.72
N TRP A 193 -5.67 27.27 15.18
CA TRP A 193 -4.71 27.92 14.29
C TRP A 193 -3.97 26.88 13.44
N GLY A 194 -4.03 27.01 12.10
CA GLY A 194 -3.50 26.00 11.18
C GLY A 194 -4.42 24.80 10.92
N HIS A 195 -5.51 24.67 11.67
CA HIS A 195 -6.58 23.69 11.47
C HIS A 195 -7.93 24.40 11.33
N GLY A 196 -8.05 25.18 10.24
CA GLY A 196 -9.27 25.91 9.88
C GLY A 196 -9.40 27.32 10.44
N LEU A 197 -8.27 27.92 10.83
CA LEU A 197 -8.13 29.35 11.02
C LEU A 197 -6.85 29.83 10.31
N PRO A 198 -6.87 30.96 9.56
CA PRO A 198 -7.99 31.87 9.34
C PRO A 198 -9.14 31.23 8.55
N ALA A 199 -10.38 31.55 8.95
CA ALA A 199 -11.56 30.85 8.45
C ALA A 199 -11.69 31.00 6.93
N THR A 200 -11.73 29.88 6.23
CA THR A 200 -12.01 29.82 4.79
C THR A 200 -13.52 29.83 4.57
N GLN A 201 -13.97 30.17 3.36
CA GLN A 201 -15.40 30.22 3.02
C GLN A 201 -16.14 28.93 3.39
N ALA A 202 -15.54 27.76 3.17
CA ALA A 202 -16.13 26.46 3.54
C ALA A 202 -16.40 26.33 5.05
N GLU A 203 -15.51 26.83 5.90
CA GLU A 203 -15.69 26.80 7.36
C GLU A 203 -16.80 27.76 7.79
N VAL A 204 -16.87 28.93 7.18
CA VAL A 204 -17.97 29.88 7.42
C VAL A 204 -19.31 29.26 7.04
N GLU A 205 -19.41 28.57 5.90
CA GLU A 205 -20.62 27.89 5.45
C GLU A 205 -21.05 26.75 6.39
N VAL A 206 -20.08 26.00 6.95
CA VAL A 206 -20.36 24.97 7.96
C VAL A 206 -20.95 25.61 9.23
N ILE A 207 -20.40 26.74 9.67
CA ILE A 207 -20.88 27.49 10.85
C ILE A 207 -22.30 28.01 10.61
N GLU A 208 -22.55 28.59 9.44
CA GLU A 208 -23.87 29.12 9.07
C GLU A 208 -24.91 27.99 9.00
N ARG A 209 -24.61 26.87 8.35
CA ARG A 209 -25.49 25.69 8.35
C ARG A 209 -25.76 25.15 9.74
N ALA A 210 -24.76 25.12 10.62
CA ALA A 210 -24.96 24.70 12.01
C ALA A 210 -25.92 25.63 12.78
N ARG A 211 -25.88 26.94 12.49
CA ARG A 211 -26.83 27.92 13.05
C ARG A 211 -28.23 27.73 12.49
N GLU A 212 -28.36 27.57 11.18
CA GLU A 212 -29.64 27.28 10.52
C GLU A 212 -30.27 26.00 11.07
N LYS A 213 -29.47 24.95 11.25
CA LYS A 213 -29.92 23.70 11.86
C LYS A 213 -30.44 23.91 13.28
N ARG A 214 -29.72 24.65 14.12
CA ARG A 214 -30.19 24.98 15.49
C ARG A 214 -31.47 25.82 15.46
N ALA A 215 -31.56 26.80 14.59
CA ALA A 215 -32.77 27.61 14.42
C ALA A 215 -33.95 26.74 13.98
N TRP A 216 -33.73 25.81 13.06
CA TRP A 216 -34.73 24.85 12.61
C TRP A 216 -35.13 23.86 13.72
N GLU A 217 -34.18 23.34 14.50
CA GLU A 217 -34.45 22.46 15.65
C GLU A 217 -35.35 23.15 16.69
N ALA A 218 -35.17 24.46 16.89
CA ALA A 218 -36.03 25.27 17.76
C ALA A 218 -37.47 25.42 17.22
N THR A 219 -37.69 25.28 15.91
CA THR A 219 -39.04 25.30 15.30
C THR A 219 -39.80 23.97 15.44
N LEU A 220 -39.16 22.91 15.92
CA LEU A 220 -39.76 21.59 15.97
C LEU A 220 -40.93 21.50 16.98
N PRO A 221 -42.04 20.82 16.64
CA PRO A 221 -43.15 20.61 17.55
C PRO A 221 -42.76 19.87 18.86
N PRO A 222 -43.43 20.15 19.99
CA PRO A 222 -43.21 19.45 21.26
C PRO A 222 -43.70 17.99 21.19
N LEU A 223 -43.22 17.15 22.10
CA LEU A 223 -43.47 15.69 22.10
C LEU A 223 -44.76 15.25 22.79
N ASN A 224 -45.68 16.17 23.10
CA ASN A 224 -46.80 15.90 23.99
C ASN A 224 -47.97 15.15 23.32
N ASP A 225 -48.11 15.24 21.99
CA ASP A 225 -49.23 14.66 21.24
C ASP A 225 -48.76 13.80 20.07
N ALA A 226 -49.49 12.72 19.78
CA ALA A 226 -49.17 11.77 18.71
C ALA A 226 -49.15 12.44 17.32
N ALA A 227 -50.01 13.44 17.09
CA ALA A 227 -50.02 14.22 15.86
C ALA A 227 -48.76 15.10 15.73
N HIS A 228 -48.30 15.71 16.82
CA HIS A 228 -47.06 16.49 16.86
C HIS A 228 -45.82 15.62 16.66
N ILE A 229 -45.80 14.41 17.22
CA ILE A 229 -44.73 13.44 16.99
C ILE A 229 -44.65 13.05 15.51
N ALA A 230 -45.78 12.77 14.87
CA ALA A 230 -45.82 12.44 13.45
C ALA A 230 -45.34 13.62 12.57
N LYS A 231 -45.75 14.86 12.90
CA LYS A 231 -45.28 16.07 12.20
C LYS A 231 -43.77 16.29 12.40
N ARG A 232 -43.28 16.15 13.62
CA ARG A 232 -41.84 16.26 13.95
C ARG A 232 -41.03 15.22 13.17
N ARG A 233 -41.49 13.97 13.12
CA ARG A 233 -40.83 12.91 12.34
C ARG A 233 -40.70 13.27 10.87
N LYS A 234 -41.78 13.72 10.22
CA LYS A 234 -41.75 14.15 8.82
C LYS A 234 -40.76 15.29 8.59
N MET A 235 -40.76 16.30 9.47
CA MET A 235 -39.81 17.41 9.38
C MET A 235 -38.36 16.91 9.51
N MET A 236 -38.09 16.00 10.46
CA MET A 236 -36.76 15.40 10.62
C MET A 236 -36.33 14.61 9.38
N GLU A 237 -37.19 13.74 8.85
CA GLU A 237 -36.89 12.96 7.63
C GLU A 237 -36.64 13.86 6.40
N GLU A 238 -37.39 14.96 6.27
CA GLU A 238 -37.16 15.97 5.23
C GLU A 238 -35.82 16.66 5.41
N MET A 239 -35.47 17.01 6.65
CA MET A 239 -34.22 17.69 6.94
C MET A 239 -33.03 16.76 6.71
N GLU A 240 -33.11 15.54 7.21
CA GLU A 240 -32.13 14.48 6.97
C GLU A 240 -31.92 14.31 5.47
N ARG A 241 -32.97 14.13 4.65
CA ARG A 241 -32.80 13.99 3.20
C ARG A 241 -32.01 15.13 2.55
N LYS A 242 -32.22 16.38 2.99
CA LYS A 242 -31.44 17.52 2.46
C LYS A 242 -29.98 17.48 2.93
N GLU A 243 -29.73 17.14 4.20
CA GLU A 243 -28.35 16.96 4.69
C GLU A 243 -27.63 15.82 3.96
N TRP A 244 -28.34 14.72 3.68
CA TRP A 244 -27.81 13.60 2.93
C TRP A 244 -27.49 13.99 1.48
N ALA A 245 -28.38 14.73 0.81
CA ALA A 245 -28.12 15.24 -0.54
C ALA A 245 -26.89 16.15 -0.58
N PHE A 246 -26.76 17.06 0.41
CA PHE A 246 -25.61 17.93 0.50
C PHE A 246 -24.29 17.16 0.74
N ARG A 247 -24.30 16.15 1.61
CA ARG A 247 -23.12 15.28 1.81
C ARG A 247 -22.79 14.48 0.56
N GLU A 248 -23.79 14.03 -0.19
CA GLU A 248 -23.59 13.30 -1.43
C GLU A 248 -22.88 14.18 -2.48
N GLU A 249 -23.29 15.46 -2.58
CA GLU A 249 -22.64 16.45 -3.45
C GLU A 249 -21.17 16.69 -3.07
N GLU A 250 -20.86 16.90 -1.78
CA GLU A 250 -19.46 17.02 -1.32
C GLU A 250 -18.62 15.77 -1.64
N ILE A 251 -19.22 14.59 -1.48
CA ILE A 251 -18.56 13.32 -1.80
C ILE A 251 -18.32 13.22 -3.30
N GLU A 252 -19.29 13.62 -4.14
CA GLU A 252 -19.20 13.62 -5.59
C GLU A 252 -18.07 14.54 -6.07
N GLU A 253 -18.00 15.79 -5.58
CA GLU A 253 -16.92 16.73 -5.91
C GLU A 253 -15.53 16.15 -5.57
N LEU A 254 -15.38 15.57 -4.37
CA LEU A 254 -14.13 14.92 -3.97
C LEU A 254 -13.80 13.71 -4.86
N GLN A 255 -14.80 12.93 -5.27
CA GLN A 255 -14.62 11.81 -6.19
C GLN A 255 -14.22 12.29 -7.59
N GLU A 256 -14.80 13.37 -8.10
CA GLU A 256 -14.43 13.96 -9.38
C GLU A 256 -12.97 14.42 -9.39
N VAL A 257 -12.53 15.12 -8.35
CA VAL A 257 -11.12 15.55 -8.20
C VAL A 257 -10.19 14.34 -8.21
N ARG A 258 -10.52 13.30 -7.45
CA ARG A 258 -9.74 12.04 -7.43
C ARG A 258 -9.71 11.36 -8.79
N LEU A 259 -10.84 11.34 -9.50
CA LEU A 259 -10.98 10.73 -10.81
C LEU A 259 -10.15 11.48 -11.86
N ASN A 260 -10.16 12.81 -11.83
CA ASN A 260 -9.36 13.65 -12.71
C ASN A 260 -7.86 13.44 -12.50
N LEU A 261 -7.41 13.35 -11.24
CA LEU A 261 -6.03 13.00 -10.93
C LEU A 261 -5.66 11.60 -11.44
N LEU A 262 -6.55 10.63 -11.28
CA LEU A 262 -6.34 9.26 -11.79
C LEU A 262 -6.23 9.22 -13.32
N LYS A 263 -7.09 9.96 -14.04
CA LYS A 263 -7.00 10.12 -15.50
C LYS A 263 -5.64 10.69 -15.92
N ALA A 264 -5.19 11.75 -15.26
CA ALA A 264 -3.88 12.36 -15.55
C ALA A 264 -2.72 11.38 -15.32
N LEU A 265 -2.78 10.56 -14.27
CA LEU A 265 -1.77 9.53 -14.02
C LEU A 265 -1.79 8.41 -15.06
N LEU A 266 -2.97 8.00 -15.54
CA LEU A 266 -3.10 7.02 -16.61
C LEU A 266 -2.55 7.54 -17.93
N MET A 267 -2.82 8.80 -18.27
CA MET A 267 -2.25 9.44 -19.47
C MET A 267 -0.71 9.43 -19.41
N LYS A 268 -0.11 9.86 -18.30
CA LYS A 268 1.35 9.83 -18.12
C LYS A 268 1.93 8.41 -18.24
N ARG A 269 1.21 7.40 -17.74
CA ARG A 269 1.63 6.00 -17.88
C ARG A 269 1.61 5.57 -19.35
N GLU A 270 0.54 5.91 -20.08
CA GLU A 270 0.37 5.56 -21.48
C GLU A 270 1.41 6.26 -22.37
N GLU A 271 1.67 7.55 -22.13
CA GLU A 271 2.74 8.31 -22.78
C GLU A 271 4.08 7.62 -22.62
N LYS A 272 4.46 7.29 -21.39
CA LYS A 272 5.71 6.56 -21.10
C LYS A 272 5.77 5.20 -21.79
N HIS A 273 4.64 4.48 -21.83
CA HIS A 273 4.58 3.19 -22.53
C HIS A 273 4.76 3.36 -24.04
N ASN A 274 4.15 4.40 -24.62
CA ASN A 274 4.30 4.74 -26.03
C ASN A 274 5.71 5.16 -26.39
N GLU A 275 6.38 5.96 -25.55
CA GLU A 275 7.80 6.30 -25.72
C GLU A 275 8.69 5.04 -25.79
N LEU A 276 8.47 4.09 -24.87
CA LEU A 276 9.20 2.83 -24.87
C LEU A 276 8.90 1.99 -26.12
N ASN A 277 7.65 1.97 -26.58
CA ASN A 277 7.26 1.26 -27.80
C ASN A 277 7.91 1.88 -29.04
N VAL A 278 7.89 3.20 -29.17
CA VAL A 278 8.52 3.93 -30.27
C VAL A 278 10.03 3.65 -30.26
N SER A 279 10.69 3.75 -29.11
CA SER A 279 12.12 3.43 -29.00
C SER A 279 12.42 1.98 -29.41
N CYS A 280 11.60 1.02 -29.00
CA CYS A 280 11.72 -0.37 -29.43
C CYS A 280 11.58 -0.50 -30.97
N LEU A 281 10.58 0.14 -31.56
CA LEU A 281 10.35 0.14 -33.01
C LEU A 281 11.52 0.78 -33.76
N ASP A 282 12.05 1.91 -33.28
CA ASP A 282 13.19 2.59 -33.88
C ASP A 282 14.42 1.68 -33.88
N THR A 283 14.72 1.04 -32.75
CA THR A 283 15.87 0.11 -32.67
C THR A 283 15.72 -1.06 -33.63
N HIS A 284 14.50 -1.54 -33.84
CA HIS A 284 14.21 -2.61 -34.80
C HIS A 284 14.37 -2.11 -36.25
N TRP A 285 13.82 -0.93 -36.55
CA TRP A 285 13.92 -0.29 -37.85
C TRP A 285 15.37 -0.01 -38.24
N PHE A 286 16.20 0.51 -37.32
CA PHE A 286 17.63 0.74 -37.58
C PHE A 286 18.37 -0.54 -37.95
N LYS A 287 18.05 -1.67 -37.30
CA LYS A 287 18.66 -2.98 -37.63
C LYS A 287 18.29 -3.41 -39.05
N LEU A 288 17.00 -3.35 -39.39
CA LEU A 288 16.52 -3.70 -40.74
C LEU A 288 17.11 -2.77 -41.81
N MET A 289 17.25 -1.48 -41.51
CA MET A 289 17.88 -0.51 -42.41
C MET A 289 19.36 -0.85 -42.66
N GLN A 290 20.12 -1.19 -41.62
CA GLN A 290 21.51 -1.62 -41.79
C GLN A 290 21.62 -2.91 -42.63
N GLU A 291 20.72 -3.87 -42.42
CA GLU A 291 20.69 -5.10 -43.22
C GLU A 291 20.38 -4.81 -44.69
N LYS A 292 19.43 -3.91 -44.96
CA LYS A 292 19.12 -3.45 -46.32
C LYS A 292 20.33 -2.76 -46.95
N GLU A 293 21.00 -1.85 -46.25
CA GLU A 293 22.15 -1.13 -46.77
C GLU A 293 23.32 -2.07 -47.09
N LYS A 294 23.57 -3.07 -46.23
CA LYS A 294 24.55 -4.13 -46.50
C LYS A 294 24.22 -4.91 -47.78
N LYS A 295 22.95 -5.25 -48.01
CA LYS A 295 22.51 -5.93 -49.24
C LYS A 295 22.71 -5.03 -50.46
N VAL A 296 22.36 -3.74 -50.37
CA VAL A 296 22.57 -2.78 -51.47
C VAL A 296 24.05 -2.64 -51.81
N LYS A 297 24.94 -2.52 -50.81
CA LYS A 297 26.40 -2.46 -51.02
C LYS A 297 26.93 -3.70 -51.73
N LYS A 298 26.42 -4.89 -51.40
CA LYS A 298 26.78 -6.13 -52.11
C LYS A 298 26.38 -6.08 -53.58
N ILE A 299 25.13 -5.68 -53.88
CA ILE A 299 24.64 -5.55 -55.25
C ILE A 299 25.47 -4.52 -56.03
N GLN A 300 25.79 -3.38 -55.43
CA GLN A 300 26.64 -2.36 -56.07
C GLN A 300 28.05 -2.88 -56.36
N HIS A 301 28.65 -3.61 -55.42
CA HIS A 301 29.97 -4.20 -55.62
C HIS A 301 29.96 -5.25 -56.75
N GLU A 302 28.94 -6.12 -56.77
CA GLU A 302 28.74 -7.10 -57.86
C GLU A 302 28.56 -6.40 -59.22
N HIS A 303 27.80 -5.30 -59.26
CA HIS A 303 27.59 -4.52 -60.47
C HIS A 303 28.89 -3.88 -61.00
N ILE A 304 29.69 -3.26 -60.12
CA ILE A 304 30.99 -2.66 -60.48
C ILE A 304 31.93 -3.75 -61.03
N LYS A 305 32.03 -4.88 -60.33
CA LYS A 305 32.84 -6.02 -60.77
C LYS A 305 32.39 -6.55 -62.13
N GLY A 306 31.08 -6.60 -62.38
CA GLY A 306 30.51 -6.97 -63.68
C GLY A 306 30.84 -5.97 -64.79
N MET A 307 30.94 -4.68 -64.50
CA MET A 307 31.38 -3.67 -65.48
C MET A 307 32.89 -3.79 -65.78
N GLU A 308 33.72 -4.02 -64.76
CA GLU A 308 35.17 -4.20 -64.93
C GLU A 308 35.52 -5.46 -65.75
N GLN A 309 34.73 -6.52 -65.68
CA GLN A 309 34.95 -7.76 -66.44
C GLN A 309 34.52 -7.68 -67.91
N ASN A 310 33.70 -6.70 -68.28
CA ASN A 310 33.20 -6.51 -69.64
C ASN A 310 34.03 -5.48 -70.45
N HIS A 311 35.05 -4.89 -69.83
CA HIS A 311 36.07 -4.05 -70.46
C HIS A 311 37.38 -4.83 -70.64
#